data_AF-A0A0G1RK02-F1
#
_entry.id   AF-A0A0G1RK02-F1
#
_cell.length_a   1.000
_cell.length_b   1.000
_cell.length_c   1.000
_cell.angle_alpha   90.00
_cell.angle_beta   90.00
_cell.angle_gamma   90.00
#
_symmetry.space_group_name_H-M   'P 1'
#
loop_
_entity.id
_entity.type
_entity.pdbx_description
1 polymer ?
#
loop_
_entity_poly.entity_id
_entity_poly.type
_entity_poly.pdbx_seq_one_letter_code
_entity_poly.pdbx_strand_id
1 'polypeptide(L)'
;ARFLAKNIVAQGLVDRCEVQLAYAIGTKYPVGKAIETFGTGKKEQKVIEDYAWNLLDLSVKGIVDSLNLLKPIYRKTASYGHFGHSEYPWEKLA
;
A
#
# COMPACT_ATOMS: atom_id res chain seq x y z
N ALA A 1 2.58 1.70 0.68
CA ALA A 1 1.51 2.15 1.59
C ALA A 1 0.17 2.35 0.86
N ARG A 2 0.04 3.32 -0.06
CA ARG A 2 -1.24 3.62 -0.74
C ARG A 2 -1.94 2.40 -1.35
N PHE A 3 -1.22 1.60 -2.12
CA PHE A 3 -1.76 0.38 -2.75
C PHE A 3 -2.44 -0.54 -1.73
N LEU A 4 -1.78 -0.80 -0.59
CA LEU A 4 -2.33 -1.61 0.49
C LEU A 4 -3.59 -0.98 1.09
N ALA A 5 -3.51 0.29 1.50
CA ALA A 5 -4.64 1.00 2.11
C ALA A 5 -5.88 0.98 1.21
N LYS A 6 -5.69 1.21 -0.08
CA LYS A 6 -6.78 1.19 -1.06
C LYS A 6 -7.40 -0.21 -1.19
N ASN A 7 -6.59 -1.26 -1.24
CA ASN A 7 -7.08 -2.63 -1.35
C ASN A 7 -7.82 -3.09 -0.09
N ILE A 8 -7.34 -2.72 1.10
CA ILE A 8 -8.02 -3.02 2.37
C ILE A 8 -9.44 -2.42 2.38
N VAL A 9 -9.58 -1.14 2.00
CA VAL A 9 -10.87 -0.46 1.92
C VAL A 9 -11.73 -1.06 0.81
N ALA A 10 -11.15 -1.36 -0.36
CA ALA A 10 -11.88 -1.92 -1.49
C ALA A 10 -12.44 -3.34 -1.22
N GLN A 11 -11.75 -4.14 -0.40
CA GLN A 11 -12.27 -5.42 0.10
C GLN A 11 -13.34 -5.27 1.18
N GLY A 12 -13.68 -4.05 1.58
CA GLY A 12 -14.70 -3.80 2.60
C GLY A 12 -14.30 -4.26 4.00
N LEU A 13 -13.00 -4.39 4.28
CA LEU A 13 -12.51 -4.76 5.62
C LEU A 13 -12.59 -3.59 6.61
N VAL A 14 -12.48 -2.36 6.09
CA VAL A 14 -12.52 -1.11 6.85
C VAL A 14 -13.19 -0.02 6.02
N ASP A 15 -13.72 1.03 6.66
CA ASP A 15 -14.20 2.22 5.92
C ASP A 15 -13.07 3.21 5.63
N ARG A 16 -12.09 3.32 6.53
CA ARG A 16 -10.86 4.08 6.34
C ARG A 16 -9.70 3.42 7.08
N CYS A 17 -8.50 3.57 6.55
CA CYS A 17 -7.29 3.17 7.25
C CYS A 17 -6.07 3.99 6.85
N GLU A 18 -5.06 3.95 7.71
CA GLU A 18 -3.71 4.42 7.44
C GLU A 18 -2.76 3.22 7.48
N VAL A 19 -1.84 3.16 6.52
CA VAL A 19 -0.80 2.12 6.45
C VAL A 19 0.55 2.80 6.60
N GLN A 20 1.29 2.41 7.63
CA GLN A 20 2.63 2.93 7.94
C GLN A 20 3.69 1.89 7.59
N LEU A 21 4.80 2.34 7.00
CA LEU A 21 5.97 1.51 6.69
C LEU A 21 7.23 2.29 7.06
N ALA A 22 8.15 1.65 7.77
CA ALA A 22 9.45 2.22 8.16
C ALA A 22 10.58 1.32 7.64
N TYR A 23 11.62 1.91 7.06
CA TYR A 23 12.81 1.21 6.56
C TYR A 23 14.06 1.83 7.19
N ALA A 24 15.07 0.99 7.44
CA ALA A 24 16.40 1.47 7.76
C ALA A 24 17.27 1.43 6.50
N ILE A 25 18.24 2.34 6.40
CA ILE A 25 19.15 2.37 5.24
C ILE A 25 19.88 1.03 5.10
N GLY A 26 19.84 0.45 3.89
CA GLY A 26 20.45 -0.85 3.59
C GLY A 26 19.61 -2.07 3.94
N THR A 27 18.41 -1.94 4.54
CA THR A 27 17.56 -3.10 4.83
C THR A 27 16.65 -3.45 3.65
N LYS A 28 16.54 -4.74 3.34
CA LYS A 28 15.67 -5.24 2.27
C LYS A 28 14.18 -5.05 2.63
N TYR A 29 13.81 -5.43 3.86
CA TYR A 29 12.43 -5.41 4.38
C TYR A 29 12.22 -4.22 5.33
N PRO A 30 10.96 -3.79 5.55
CA PRO A 30 10.66 -2.75 6.53
C PRO A 30 11.02 -3.22 7.95
N VAL A 31 11.53 -2.29 8.75
CA VAL A 31 11.78 -2.48 10.19
C VAL A 31 10.53 -2.24 11.05
N GLY A 32 9.51 -1.60 10.47
CA GLY A 32 8.22 -1.38 11.10
C GLY A 32 7.11 -1.32 10.06
N LYS A 33 5.95 -1.90 10.40
CA LYS A 33 4.72 -1.83 9.63
C LYS A 33 3.52 -1.80 10.57
N ALA A 34 2.52 -0.97 10.27
CA ALA A 34 1.32 -0.83 11.09
C ALA A 34 0.12 -0.44 10.23
N ILE A 35 -1.09 -0.77 10.72
CA ILE A 35 -2.36 -0.37 10.11
C ILE A 35 -3.24 0.23 11.21
N GLU A 36 -3.63 1.48 11.04
CA GLU A 36 -4.63 2.13 11.89
C GLU A 36 -5.96 2.16 11.15
N THR A 37 -7.04 1.71 11.79
CA THR A 37 -8.38 1.63 11.18
C THR A 37 -9.32 2.74 11.70
N PHE A 38 -8.88 3.51 12.69
CA PHE A 38 -9.61 4.60 13.32
C PHE A 38 -11.00 4.18 13.80
N GLY A 39 -11.11 2.95 14.32
CA GLY A 39 -12.36 2.37 14.81
C GLY A 39 -13.33 1.90 13.71
N THR A 40 -12.93 1.92 12.43
CA THR A 40 -13.80 1.51 11.30
C THR A 40 -13.56 0.08 10.83
N GLY A 41 -12.80 -0.71 11.60
CA GLY A 41 -12.56 -2.12 11.31
C GLY A 41 -13.83 -2.95 11.39
N LYS A 42 -14.16 -3.66 10.31
CA LYS A 42 -15.30 -4.61 10.23
C LYS A 42 -14.87 -6.05 10.52
N LYS A 43 -13.57 -6.28 10.67
CA LYS A 43 -12.92 -7.55 10.99
C LYS A 43 -11.86 -7.32 12.06
N GLU A 44 -11.40 -8.41 12.67
CA GLU A 44 -10.29 -8.35 13.61
C GLU A 44 -9.05 -7.76 12.95
N GLN A 45 -8.30 -6.96 13.72
CA GLN A 45 -7.10 -6.28 13.27
C GLN A 45 -6.11 -7.25 12.59
N LYS A 46 -5.93 -8.44 13.17
CA LYS A 46 -5.05 -9.48 12.62
C LYS A 46 -5.46 -9.92 11.22
N VAL A 47 -6.75 -10.08 10.95
CA VAL A 47 -7.26 -10.46 9.62
C VAL A 47 -6.97 -9.37 8.58
N ILE A 48 -7.11 -8.10 8.99
CA ILE A 48 -6.81 -6.94 8.13
C ILE A 48 -5.31 -6.89 7.80
N GLU A 49 -4.47 -7.09 8.81
CA GLU A 49 -3.01 -7.12 8.66
C GLU A 49 -2.56 -8.29 7.80
N ASP A 50 -3.04 -9.51 8.07
CA ASP A 50 -2.70 -10.70 7.30
C ASP A 50 -3.13 -10.54 5.83
N TYR A 51 -4.32 -10.00 5.57
CA TYR A 51 -4.73 -9.67 4.21
C TYR A 51 -3.75 -8.68 3.55
N ALA A 52 -3.49 -7.54 4.19
CA ALA A 52 -2.64 -6.49 3.64
C ALA A 52 -1.19 -6.96 3.37
N TRP A 53 -0.58 -7.68 4.30
CA TRP A 53 0.81 -8.10 4.21
C TRP A 53 1.04 -9.23 3.20
N ASN A 54 -0.02 -9.94 2.80
CA ASN A 54 0.03 -10.97 1.76
C ASN A 54 -0.23 -10.42 0.34
N LEU A 55 -0.67 -9.17 0.19
CA LEU A 55 -0.94 -8.57 -1.13
C LEU A 55 0.31 -8.15 -1.91
N LEU A 56 1.40 -7.84 -1.21
CA LEU A 56 2.57 -7.20 -1.81
C LEU A 56 3.84 -7.62 -1.07
N ASP A 57 4.87 -8.05 -1.80
CA ASP A 57 6.20 -8.19 -1.20
C ASP A 57 6.73 -6.79 -0.83
N LEU A 58 6.79 -6.52 0.47
CA LEU A 58 7.24 -5.24 1.02
C LEU A 58 8.76 -5.05 1.00
N SER A 59 9.52 -5.96 0.40
CA SER A 59 10.91 -5.64 0.07
C SER A 59 11.00 -4.49 -0.93
N VAL A 60 12.06 -3.69 -0.89
CA VAL A 60 12.25 -2.58 -1.87
C VAL A 60 12.17 -3.09 -3.31
N LYS A 61 12.80 -4.23 -3.59
CA LYS A 61 12.73 -4.89 -4.90
C LYS A 61 11.32 -5.42 -5.20
N GLY A 62 10.66 -6.05 -4.23
CA GLY A 62 9.28 -6.54 -4.37
C GLY A 62 8.31 -5.43 -4.76
N ILE A 63 8.40 -4.27 -4.11
CA ILE A 63 7.58 -3.09 -4.46
C ILE A 63 7.84 -2.63 -5.91
N VAL A 64 9.10 -2.55 -6.32
CA VAL A 64 9.49 -2.15 -7.68
C VAL A 64 8.95 -3.11 -8.73
N ASP A 65 9.10 -4.41 -8.48
CA ASP A 65 8.71 -5.47 -9.42
C ASP A 65 7.18 -5.59 -9.49
N SER A 66 6.49 -5.68 -8.35
CA SER A 66 5.03 -5.85 -8.28
C SER A 66 4.25 -4.66 -8.85
N LEU A 67 4.76 -3.44 -8.68
CA LEU A 67 4.13 -2.23 -9.23
C LEU A 67 4.73 -1.80 -10.57
N ASN A 68 5.71 -2.56 -11.10
CA ASN A 68 6.38 -2.31 -12.38
C ASN A 68 6.90 -0.86 -12.52
N LEU A 69 7.69 -0.44 -11.54
CA LEU A 69 8.07 0.96 -11.31
C LEU A 69 9.24 1.46 -12.16
N LEU A 70 9.98 0.57 -12.86
CA LEU A 70 11.12 0.96 -13.70
C LEU A 70 10.66 1.46 -15.08
N LYS A 71 9.80 2.49 -15.08
CA LYS A 71 9.18 3.09 -16.27
C LYS A 71 9.13 4.62 -16.15
N PRO A 72 9.13 5.36 -17.27
CA PRO A 72 9.04 6.83 -17.27
C PRO A 72 7.60 7.33 -17.04
N ILE A 73 6.97 6.94 -15.92
CA ILE A 73 5.56 7.28 -15.60
C ILE A 73 5.41 8.49 -14.65
N TYR A 74 6.51 8.96 -14.05
CA TYR A 74 6.48 9.90 -12.92
C TYR A 74 6.20 11.36 -13.28
N ARG A 75 6.44 11.79 -14.54
CA ARG A 75 6.19 13.18 -14.93
C ARG A 75 4.71 13.55 -14.79
N LYS A 76 3.81 12.61 -15.09
CA LYS A 76 2.36 12.81 -14.94
C LYS A 76 1.95 12.99 -13.48
N THR A 77 2.66 12.35 -12.54
CA THR A 77 2.33 12.41 -11.11
C THR A 77 2.71 13.75 -10.46
N ALA A 78 3.48 14.60 -11.14
CA ALA A 78 4.01 15.85 -10.59
C ALA A 78 2.97 17.00 -10.50
N SER A 79 1.77 16.78 -11.00
CA SER A 79 0.65 17.73 -10.93
C SER A 79 -0.62 17.00 -10.49
N TYR A 80 -1.51 17.70 -9.79
CA TYR A 80 -2.82 17.19 -9.35
C TYR A 80 -2.79 15.98 -8.39
N GLY A 81 -1.61 15.64 -7.85
CA GLY A 81 -1.44 14.64 -6.80
C GLY A 81 -1.08 13.24 -7.31
N HIS A 82 -0.37 12.47 -6.48
CA HIS A 82 0.13 11.14 -6.83
C HIS A 82 -0.92 10.02 -6.70
N PHE A 83 -2.04 10.28 -6.02
CA PHE A 83 -3.07 9.30 -5.70
C PHE A 83 -4.41 9.67 -6.34
N GLY A 84 -5.34 8.71 -6.40
CA GLY A 84 -6.69 8.90 -6.95
C GLY A 84 -6.82 8.81 -8.46
N HIS A 85 -5.73 8.58 -9.20
CA HIS A 85 -5.73 8.45 -10.65
C HIS A 85 -5.61 6.97 -11.05
N SER A 86 -6.62 6.44 -11.75
CA SER A 86 -6.73 5.00 -12.07
C SER A 86 -5.63 4.47 -13.00
N GLU A 87 -4.87 5.34 -13.66
CA GLU A 87 -3.76 4.97 -14.55
C GLU A 87 -2.49 4.53 -13.81
N TYR A 88 -2.33 4.87 -12.53
CA TYR A 88 -1.13 4.55 -11.76
C TYR A 88 -1.16 3.12 -11.19
N PRO A 89 -0.01 2.41 -11.14
CA PRO A 89 0.03 1.03 -10.69
C PRO A 89 -0.38 0.85 -9.22
N TRP A 90 -0.01 1.80 -8.35
CA TRP A 90 -0.42 1.78 -6.93
C TRP A 90 -1.90 2.14 -6.68
N GLU A 91 -2.66 2.46 -7.73
CA GLU A 91 -4.11 2.68 -7.67
C GLU A 91 -4.91 1.47 -8.18
N LYS A 92 -4.25 0.39 -8.62
CA LYS A 92 -4.93 -0.85 -9.02
C LYS A 92 -5.41 -1.64 -7.80
N LEU A 93 -6.47 -2.44 -8.02
CA LEU A 93 -6.97 -3.41 -7.05
C LEU A 93 -6.43 -4.79 -7.42
N ALA A 94 -6.00 -5.55 -6.42
CA ALA A 94 -5.54 -6.93 -6.52
C ALA A 94 -6.70 -7.92 -6.42
#